data_AF-A0A5U6KZA3-F1
#
_entry.id   AF-A0A5U6KZA3-F1
#
_cell.length_a   1.000
_cell.length_b   1.000
_cell.length_c   1.000
_cell.angle_alpha   90.00
_cell.angle_beta   90.00
_cell.angle_gamma   90.00
#
_symmetry.space_group_name_H-M   'P 1'
#
loop_
_entity.id
_entity.type
_entity.pdbx_description
1 polymer ?
#
loop_
_entity_poly.entity_id
_entity_poly.type
_entity_poly.pdbx_seq_one_letter_code
_entity_poly.pdbx_strand_id
1 'polypeptide(L)'
;MQIQSFYHSASLKTQEAFKSLQKTLYNGMQILSGQGKAPAKASDVRPEIIVLREPGATWGNYLQHQKASNHSLHNLYNLQRDLLTVAATVLGKQDPVLTSMANQM
;
A
#
# COMPACT_ATOMS: atom_id res chain seq x y z
N MET A 1 -28.20 23.87 21.66
CA MET A 1 -27.98 22.46 22.08
C MET A 1 -28.34 21.41 21.00
N GLN A 2 -29.10 21.72 19.95
CA GLN A 2 -29.39 20.77 18.84
C GLN A 2 -28.24 20.58 17.84
N ILE A 3 -27.49 21.64 17.54
CA ILE A 3 -26.43 21.63 16.52
C ILE A 3 -25.26 20.70 16.91
N GLN A 4 -24.87 20.68 18.19
CA GLN A 4 -23.81 19.80 18.69
C GLN A 4 -24.19 18.31 18.64
N SER A 5 -25.48 17.97 18.82
CA SER A 5 -25.99 16.61 18.68
C SER A 5 -25.96 16.12 17.22
N PHE A 6 -26.22 17.01 16.26
CA PHE A 6 -26.09 16.72 14.83
C PHE A 6 -24.64 16.43 14.42
N TYR A 7 -23.67 17.22 14.89
CA TYR A 7 -22.25 16.96 14.58
C TYR A 7 -21.73 15.68 15.25
N HIS A 8 -22.19 15.37 16.46
CA HIS A 8 -21.80 14.14 17.15
C HIS A 8 -22.37 12.88 16.46
N SER A 9 -23.64 12.91 16.07
CA SER A 9 -24.28 11.80 15.33
C SER A 9 -23.73 11.64 13.91
N ALA A 10 -23.37 12.73 13.23
CA ALA A 10 -22.69 12.67 11.94
C ALA A 10 -21.28 12.04 12.08
N SER A 11 -20.52 12.45 13.10
CA SER A 11 -19.19 11.89 13.40
C SER A 11 -19.24 10.38 13.66
N LEU A 12 -20.22 9.92 14.46
CA LEU A 12 -20.43 8.50 14.73
C LEU A 12 -20.75 7.70 13.45
N LYS A 13 -21.67 8.22 12.61
CA LYS A 13 -22.02 7.57 11.33
C LYS A 13 -20.82 7.51 10.38
N THR A 14 -20.00 8.57 10.32
CA THR A 14 -18.79 8.59 9.50
C THR A 14 -17.75 7.61 10.03
N GLN A 15 -17.62 7.45 11.34
CA GLN A 15 -16.71 6.47 11.95
C GLN A 15 -17.13 5.02 11.68
N GLU A 16 -18.43 4.73 11.73
CA GLU A 16 -18.98 3.41 11.39
C GLU A 16 -18.82 3.10 9.89
N ALA A 17 -19.08 4.08 9.03
CA ALA A 17 -18.85 3.96 7.60
C ALA A 17 -17.38 3.70 7.27
N PHE A 18 -16.46 4.39 7.94
CA PHE A 18 -15.02 4.19 7.78
C PHE A 18 -14.58 2.80 8.25
N LYS A 19 -15.07 2.33 9.41
CA LYS A 19 -14.81 0.96 9.89
C LYS A 19 -15.34 -0.10 8.92
N SER A 20 -16.54 0.11 8.36
CA SER A 20 -17.13 -0.79 7.36
C SER A 20 -16.31 -0.84 6.07
N LEU A 21 -15.81 0.32 5.62
CA LEU A 21 -14.91 0.42 4.47
C LEU A 21 -13.59 -0.31 4.72
N GLN A 22 -12.96 -0.09 5.88
CA GLN A 22 -11.73 -0.79 6.28
C GLN A 22 -11.92 -2.31 6.29
N LYS A 23 -13.04 -2.79 6.85
CA LYS A 23 -13.39 -4.22 6.87
C LYS A 23 -13.58 -4.79 5.47
N THR A 24 -14.24 -4.02 4.59
CA THR A 24 -14.47 -4.42 3.18
C THR A 24 -13.15 -4.50 2.40
N LEU A 25 -12.28 -3.50 2.57
CA LEU A 25 -10.95 -3.48 1.94
C LEU A 25 -10.06 -4.62 2.47
N TYR A 26 -10.06 -4.87 3.78
CA TYR A 26 -9.35 -6.00 4.37
C TYR A 26 -9.85 -7.33 3.80
N ASN A 27 -11.16 -7.56 3.78
CA ASN A 27 -11.74 -8.79 3.23
C ASN A 27 -11.46 -8.95 1.73
N GLY A 28 -11.55 -7.85 0.96
CA GLY A 28 -11.20 -7.84 -0.46
C GLY A 28 -9.73 -8.22 -0.68
N MET A 29 -8.82 -7.66 0.11
CA MET A 29 -7.40 -8.04 0.08
C MET A 29 -7.19 -9.52 0.45
N GLN A 30 -7.96 -10.07 1.40
CA GLN A 30 -7.85 -11.48 1.78
C GLN A 30 -8.37 -12.46 0.72
N ILE A 31 -9.38 -12.05 -0.04
CA ILE A 31 -9.87 -12.83 -1.18
C ILE A 31 -8.87 -12.78 -2.33
N LEU A 32 -8.34 -11.60 -2.64
CA LEU A 32 -7.37 -11.39 -3.71
C LEU A 32 -6.00 -12.02 -3.37
N SER A 33 -5.63 -12.09 -2.10
CA SER A 33 -4.41 -12.77 -1.63
C SER A 33 -4.55 -14.28 -1.55
N GLY A 34 -5.74 -14.82 -1.82
CA GLY A 34 -6.01 -16.27 -1.77
C GLY A 34 -6.10 -16.86 -0.36
N GLN A 35 -6.13 -16.04 0.70
CA GLN A 35 -6.15 -16.50 2.10
C GLN A 35 -7.45 -17.19 2.55
N GLY A 36 -8.47 -17.29 1.68
CA GLY A 36 -9.74 -17.98 1.95
C GLY A 36 -9.87 -19.40 1.37
N LYS A 37 -8.91 -19.86 0.57
CA LYS A 37 -8.84 -21.27 0.17
C LYS A 37 -7.86 -21.94 1.12
N ALA A 38 -8.34 -22.90 1.92
CA ALA A 38 -7.43 -23.82 2.58
C ALA A 38 -6.46 -24.33 1.51
N PRO A 39 -5.13 -24.16 1.66
CA PRO A 39 -4.21 -24.71 0.68
C PRO A 39 -4.55 -26.20 0.59
N ALA A 40 -4.90 -26.66 -0.62
CA ALA A 40 -4.99 -28.09 -0.88
C ALA A 40 -3.68 -28.66 -0.37
N LYS A 41 -3.73 -29.55 0.65
CA LYS A 41 -2.58 -30.01 1.43
C LYS A 41 -1.34 -30.00 0.55
N ALA A 42 -0.53 -28.95 0.68
CA ALA A 42 0.74 -28.92 -0.02
C ALA A 42 1.47 -30.17 0.47
N SER A 43 2.04 -30.96 -0.44
CA SER A 43 2.95 -32.02 0.01
C SER A 43 3.91 -31.38 1.00
N ASP A 44 4.20 -32.05 2.12
CA ASP A 44 5.08 -31.57 3.20
C ASP A 44 6.56 -31.55 2.76
N VAL A 45 6.80 -30.99 1.58
CA VAL A 45 8.05 -30.93 0.86
C VAL A 45 8.36 -29.44 0.78
N ARG A 46 9.10 -28.96 1.78
CA ARG A 46 9.59 -27.58 1.80
C ARG A 46 10.62 -27.42 0.68
N PRO A 47 10.39 -26.54 -0.31
CA PRO A 47 11.39 -26.29 -1.34
C PRO A 47 12.64 -25.68 -0.71
N GLU A 48 13.81 -26.01 -1.25
CA GLU A 48 15.04 -25.31 -0.91
C GLU A 48 14.98 -23.90 -1.52
N ILE A 49 15.12 -22.88 -0.67
CA ILE A 49 15.10 -21.48 -1.07
C ILE A 49 16.45 -20.88 -0.70
N ILE A 50 17.24 -20.54 -1.72
CA ILE A 50 18.53 -19.87 -1.57
C ILE A 50 18.34 -18.42 -2.00
N VAL A 51 18.60 -17.48 -1.08
CA VAL A 51 18.57 -16.05 -1.38
C VAL A 51 20.00 -15.58 -1.68
N LEU A 52 20.27 -15.26 -2.93
CA LEU A 52 21.55 -14.70 -3.36
C LEU A 52 21.57 -13.21 -3.04
N ARG A 53 22.26 -12.85 -1.95
CA ARG A 53 22.43 -11.45 -1.54
C ARG A 53 23.63 -10.84 -2.25
N GLU A 54 23.37 -9.80 -3.03
CA GLU A 54 24.41 -8.99 -3.66
C GLU A 54 24.72 -7.75 -2.80
N PRO A 55 25.98 -7.33 -2.66
CA PRO A 55 26.33 -6.10 -1.96
C PRO A 55 25.92 -4.85 -2.77
N GLY A 56 25.52 -3.79 -2.07
CA GLY A 56 25.22 -2.48 -2.67
C GLY A 56 23.77 -2.30 -3.15
N ALA A 57 23.54 -1.26 -3.95
CA ALA A 57 22.21 -0.85 -4.41
C ALA A 57 21.85 -1.49 -5.77
N THR A 58 21.64 -2.81 -5.78
CA THR A 58 21.34 -3.57 -7.01
C THR A 58 19.85 -3.59 -7.40
N TRP A 59 18.98 -3.03 -6.57
CA TRP A 59 17.52 -3.08 -6.73
C TRP A 59 17.02 -2.51 -8.07
N GLY A 60 17.70 -1.52 -8.63
CA GLY A 60 17.34 -0.91 -9.91
C GLY A 60 17.37 -1.90 -11.08
N ASN A 61 18.20 -2.95 -11.01
CA ASN A 61 18.32 -3.97 -12.06
C ASN A 61 17.06 -4.86 -12.17
N TYR A 62 16.19 -4.84 -11.16
CA TYR A 62 15.00 -5.68 -11.08
C TYR A 62 13.71 -4.91 -11.44
N LEU A 63 13.81 -3.63 -11.80
CA LEU A 63 12.64 -2.83 -12.19
C LEU A 63 12.10 -3.27 -13.55
N GLN A 64 10.82 -3.62 -13.59
CA GLN A 64 10.13 -3.95 -14.84
C GLN A 64 9.47 -2.69 -15.41
N HIS A 65 10.07 -2.12 -16.45
CA HIS A 65 9.63 -0.82 -16.98
C HIS A 65 8.45 -0.88 -17.97
N GLN A 66 8.08 -2.08 -18.44
CA GLN A 66 6.97 -2.23 -19.37
C GLN A 66 5.66 -1.76 -18.72
N LYS A 67 4.96 -0.84 -19.40
CA LYS A 67 3.69 -0.29 -18.92
C LYS A 67 2.53 -1.17 -19.39
N ALA A 68 1.55 -1.36 -18.51
CA ALA A 68 0.25 -1.92 -18.89
C ALA A 68 -0.46 -0.99 -19.88
N SER A 69 -1.30 -1.57 -20.75
CA SER A 69 -1.97 -0.86 -21.84
C SER A 69 -2.95 0.21 -21.36
N ASN A 70 -3.70 -0.04 -20.29
CA ASN A 70 -4.66 0.89 -19.70
C ASN A 70 -4.46 1.01 -18.19
N HIS A 71 -4.70 2.21 -17.65
CA HIS A 71 -4.64 2.52 -16.21
C HIS A 71 -3.39 1.95 -15.52
N SER A 72 -2.23 2.25 -16.09
CA SER A 72 -0.96 1.71 -15.61
C SER A 72 -0.71 2.08 -14.14
N LEU A 73 -0.58 1.05 -13.30
CA LEU A 73 -0.22 1.21 -11.90
C LEU A 73 1.14 1.91 -11.72
N HIS A 74 2.09 1.70 -12.63
CA HIS A 74 3.36 2.42 -12.62
C HIS A 74 3.19 3.94 -12.84
N ASN A 75 2.13 4.39 -13.51
CA ASN A 75 1.86 5.82 -13.63
C ASN A 75 1.27 6.39 -12.33
N LEU A 76 0.48 5.60 -11.60
CA LEU A 76 0.04 5.98 -10.26
C LEU A 76 1.22 6.07 -9.29
N TYR A 77 2.14 5.11 -9.32
CA TYR A 77 3.37 5.16 -8.50
C TYR A 77 4.19 6.40 -8.79
N ASN A 78 4.40 6.74 -10.07
CA ASN A 78 5.08 7.98 -10.45
C ASN A 78 4.38 9.23 -9.87
N LEU A 79 3.05 9.33 -9.98
CA LEU A 79 2.31 10.47 -9.43
C LEU A 79 2.42 10.55 -7.90
N GLN A 80 2.33 9.42 -7.19
CA GLN A 80 2.47 9.35 -5.75
C GLN A 80 3.88 9.76 -5.30
N ARG A 81 4.92 9.29 -5.99
CA ARG A 81 6.31 9.68 -5.75
C ARG A 81 6.51 11.19 -5.86
N ASP A 82 5.97 11.79 -6.91
CA ASP A 82 6.14 13.23 -7.15
C ASP A 82 5.46 14.05 -6.05
N LEU A 83 4.27 13.66 -5.60
CA LEU A 83 3.56 14.28 -4.47
C LEU A 83 4.33 14.15 -3.15
N LEU A 84 4.88 12.96 -2.85
CA LEU A 84 5.71 12.73 -1.67
C LEU A 84 6.99 13.57 -1.69
N THR A 85 7.59 13.75 -2.87
CA THR A 85 8.80 14.56 -3.05
C THR A 85 8.52 16.04 -2.79
N VAL A 86 7.38 16.54 -3.27
CA VAL A 86 6.92 17.91 -2.96
C VAL A 86 6.70 18.07 -1.46
N ALA A 87 5.99 17.15 -0.81
CA ALA A 87 5.75 17.20 0.63
C ALA A 87 7.07 17.17 1.45
N ALA A 88 8.01 16.30 1.08
CA ALA A 88 9.33 16.22 1.73
C ALA A 88 10.12 17.54 1.59
N THR A 89 9.98 18.20 0.44
CA THR A 89 10.63 19.49 0.18
C THR A 89 10.00 20.61 1.00
N VAL A 90 8.67 20.67 1.09
CA VAL A 90 7.94 21.65 1.91
C VAL A 90 8.29 21.52 3.39
N LEU A 91 8.44 20.29 3.89
CA LEU A 91 8.90 20.03 5.26
C LEU A 91 10.41 20.19 5.45
N GLY A 92 11.16 20.66 4.44
CA GLY A 92 12.59 20.93 4.56
C GLY A 92 13.42 19.70 4.94
N LYS A 93 13.01 18.49 4.51
CA LYS A 93 13.64 17.21 4.87
C LYS A 93 13.65 16.87 6.37
N GLN A 94 12.81 17.53 7.18
CA GLN A 94 12.68 17.23 8.61
C GLN A 94 12.05 15.86 8.85
N ASP A 95 11.18 15.41 7.92
CA ASP A 95 10.60 14.07 7.96
C ASP A 95 11.22 13.18 6.86
N PRO A 96 12.22 12.34 7.21
CA PRO A 96 12.87 11.43 6.25
C PRO A 96 11.97 10.28 5.81
N VAL A 97 10.83 10.06 6.47
CA VAL A 97 9.86 9.02 6.08
C VAL A 97 9.30 9.33 4.70
N LEU A 98 9.03 10.60 4.39
CA LEU A 98 8.51 11.00 3.08
C LEU A 98 9.48 10.72 1.94
N THR A 99 10.77 11.00 2.14
CA THR A 99 11.81 10.66 1.16
C THR A 99 11.96 9.15 1.01
N SER A 100 11.86 8.40 2.11
CA SER A 100 11.94 6.94 2.07
C SER A 100 10.75 6.30 1.36
N MET A 101 9.53 6.82 1.59
CA MET A 101 8.32 6.40 0.87
C MET A 101 8.43 6.74 -0.62
N ALA A 102 8.95 7.92 -0.98
CA ALA A 102 9.18 8.28 -2.38
C ALA A 102 10.16 7.32 -3.08
N ASN A 103 11.20 6.83 -2.37
CA ASN A 103 12.13 5.84 -2.93
C ASN A 103 11.51 4.44 -3.12
N GLN A 104 10.39 4.14 -2.45
CA GLN A 104 9.66 2.87 -2.59
C GLN A 104 8.66 2.89 -3.74
N MET A 105 8.33 4.07 -4.30
CA MET A 105 7.40 4.26 -5.41
C MET A 105 8.12 4.17 -6.76
#